data_AF-A0A9W8PI29-F1
#
_entry.id   AF-A0A9W8PI29-F1
#
_cell.length_a   1.000
_cell.length_b   1.000
_cell.length_c   1.000
_cell.angle_alpha   90.00
_cell.angle_beta   90.00
_cell.angle_gamma   90.00
#
_symmetry.space_group_name_H-M   'P 1'
#
loop_
_entity.id
_entity.type
_entity.pdbx_description
1 polymer ?
#
loop_
_entity_poly.entity_id
_entity_poly.type
_entity_poly.pdbx_seq_one_letter_code
_entity_poly.pdbx_strand_id
1 'polypeptide(L)'
;MTDVLNIPKLPDEDDTEGLRAHLRNGISAILQNSQVQLQPDVVSNQKDSPVHIDVANQVNPFAVHEPLYDLIKLLAEHVQLVLKRLQSQDDSLLLEAYLTEWDQYVTAANRIDRLLNLINRHWVQREIDEGKPDVYHIRTLHFVQWRSYLWATISVAVIDSAQLVMEKSNENGAKIRDVLKGFASLQIDDSALTGDTRTRIQESLEAPFLSEIEAHERSRQNIIAARLR
;
A
#
# COMPACT_ATOMS: atom_id res chain seq x y z
N MET A 1 -19.07 -6.04 -17.39
CA MET A 1 -18.71 -4.79 -18.08
C MET A 1 -17.59 -4.18 -17.27
N THR A 2 -16.37 -4.20 -17.81
CA THR A 2 -15.19 -3.64 -17.15
C THR A 2 -15.27 -2.13 -17.35
N ASP A 3 -15.52 -1.35 -16.30
CA ASP A 3 -15.51 0.10 -16.38
C ASP A 3 -14.09 0.56 -16.73
N VAL A 4 -13.93 1.14 -17.92
CA VAL A 4 -12.70 1.80 -18.35
C VAL A 4 -12.76 3.21 -17.78
N LEU A 5 -11.89 3.53 -16.82
CA LEU A 5 -11.85 4.88 -16.26
C LEU A 5 -11.35 5.87 -17.32
N ASN A 6 -12.17 6.89 -17.58
CA ASN A 6 -11.82 7.96 -18.50
C ASN A 6 -10.85 8.95 -17.81
N ILE A 7 -9.57 8.62 -17.78
CA ILE A 7 -8.54 9.54 -17.30
C ILE A 7 -8.31 10.60 -18.39
N PRO A 8 -8.33 11.91 -18.07
CA PRO A 8 -8.08 12.98 -19.04
C PRO A 8 -6.76 12.76 -19.78
N LYS A 9 -6.66 13.21 -21.04
CA LYS A 9 -5.40 13.14 -21.81
C LYS A 9 -4.23 13.74 -21.04
N LEU A 10 -3.02 13.21 -21.28
CA LEU A 10 -1.78 13.76 -20.75
C LEU A 10 -1.69 15.25 -21.14
N PRO A 11 -1.46 16.17 -20.19
CA PRO A 11 -1.30 17.59 -20.48
C PRO A 11 0.03 17.88 -21.18
N ASP A 12 0.18 19.09 -21.71
CA ASP A 12 1.40 19.54 -22.41
C ASP A 12 2.63 19.51 -21.48
N GLU A 13 3.82 19.36 -22.07
CA GLU A 13 5.11 19.14 -21.39
C GLU A 13 5.44 20.18 -20.30
N ASP A 14 5.01 21.43 -20.50
CA ASP A 14 5.27 22.55 -19.59
C ASP A 14 4.16 22.73 -18.51
N ASP A 15 3.04 22.00 -18.59
CA ASP A 15 1.91 22.10 -17.65
C ASP A 15 2.09 21.16 -16.45
N THR A 16 2.96 21.60 -15.55
CA THR A 16 3.23 20.90 -14.28
C THR A 16 1.99 20.71 -13.40
N GLU A 17 1.04 21.64 -13.43
CA GLU A 17 -0.19 21.57 -12.62
C GLU A 17 -1.19 20.58 -13.23
N GLY A 18 -1.34 20.58 -14.56
CA GLY A 18 -2.10 19.58 -15.28
C GLY A 18 -1.56 18.18 -15.01
N LEU A 19 -0.24 17.99 -15.06
CA LEU A 19 0.38 16.68 -14.83
C LEU A 19 0.12 16.20 -13.39
N ARG A 20 0.21 17.10 -12.41
CA ARG A 20 -0.15 16.82 -11.00
C ARG A 20 -1.61 16.40 -10.86
N ALA A 21 -2.54 17.13 -11.47
CA ALA A 21 -3.96 16.81 -11.45
C ALA A 21 -4.24 15.44 -12.12
N HIS A 22 -3.58 15.15 -13.24
CA HIS A 22 -3.69 13.87 -13.95
C HIS A 22 -3.23 12.70 -13.06
N LEU A 23 -2.04 12.81 -12.46
CA LEU A 23 -1.50 11.79 -11.55
C LEU A 23 -2.41 11.60 -10.33
N ARG A 24 -2.86 12.69 -9.71
CA ARG A 24 -3.77 12.65 -8.55
C ARG A 24 -5.07 11.91 -8.87
N ASN A 25 -5.67 12.20 -10.03
CA ASN A 25 -6.89 11.55 -10.49
C ASN A 25 -6.65 10.06 -10.77
N GLY A 26 -5.54 9.71 -11.42
CA GLY A 26 -5.16 8.32 -11.68
C GLY A 26 -4.93 7.51 -10.40
N ILE A 27 -4.23 8.09 -9.41
CA ILE A 27 -3.99 7.44 -8.11
C ILE A 27 -5.31 7.28 -7.35
N SER A 28 -6.16 8.32 -7.30
CA SER A 28 -7.47 8.25 -6.67
C SER A 28 -8.35 7.15 -7.27
N ALA A 29 -8.34 7.04 -8.59
CA ALA A 29 -9.04 5.99 -9.34
C ALA A 29 -8.56 4.58 -8.95
N ILE A 30 -7.24 4.37 -8.88
CA ILE A 30 -6.65 3.08 -8.48
C ILE A 30 -7.00 2.74 -7.03
N LEU A 31 -7.00 3.72 -6.13
CA LEU A 31 -7.37 3.51 -4.72
C LEU A 31 -8.86 3.17 -4.57
N GLN A 32 -9.74 3.80 -5.34
CA GLN A 32 -11.19 3.51 -5.32
C GLN A 32 -11.54 2.16 -5.96
N ASN A 33 -10.81 1.76 -7.01
CA ASN A 33 -10.98 0.48 -7.66
C ASN A 33 -9.62 -0.08 -8.10
N SER A 34 -9.05 -0.94 -7.25
CA SER A 34 -7.72 -1.52 -7.47
C SER A 34 -7.62 -2.41 -8.71
N GLN A 35 -8.75 -2.84 -9.29
CA GLN A 35 -8.83 -3.64 -10.51
C GLN A 35 -9.17 -2.82 -11.77
N VAL A 36 -9.32 -1.49 -11.66
CA VAL A 36 -9.72 -0.68 -12.82
C VAL A 36 -8.67 -0.74 -13.94
N GLN A 37 -9.10 -1.01 -15.18
CA GLN A 37 -8.23 -0.87 -16.35
C GLN A 37 -8.00 0.62 -16.64
N LEU A 38 -6.72 1.00 -16.65
CA LEU A 38 -6.27 2.29 -17.20
C LEU A 38 -6.36 2.20 -18.72
N GLN A 39 -6.57 3.33 -19.41
CA GLN A 39 -6.66 3.35 -20.88
C GLN A 39 -5.37 2.81 -21.55
N PRO A 40 -5.45 2.29 -22.79
CA PRO A 40 -4.32 1.67 -23.49
C PRO A 40 -3.12 2.60 -23.73
N ASP A 41 -3.30 3.91 -23.76
CA ASP A 41 -2.24 4.92 -23.79
C ASP A 41 -1.44 5.01 -22.48
N VAL A 42 -2.04 4.61 -21.36
CA VAL A 42 -1.37 4.42 -20.06
C VAL A 42 -0.65 3.06 -19.97
N VAL A 43 -1.11 2.05 -20.74
CA VAL A 43 -0.64 0.64 -20.66
C VAL A 43 0.35 0.24 -21.78
N SER A 44 0.25 0.81 -22.99
CA SER A 44 1.14 0.49 -24.14
C SER A 44 2.59 0.95 -23.95
N ASN A 45 2.88 1.73 -22.92
CA ASN A 45 4.24 2.08 -22.51
C ASN A 45 4.93 0.99 -21.68
N GLN A 46 4.28 -0.15 -21.47
CA GLN A 46 4.73 -1.13 -20.47
C GLN A 46 5.36 -2.40 -21.04
N LYS A 47 5.28 -2.69 -22.35
CA LYS A 47 5.83 -3.96 -22.87
C LYS A 47 6.73 -3.94 -24.10
N ASP A 48 6.61 -3.03 -25.08
CA ASP A 48 7.56 -2.99 -26.22
C ASP A 48 7.53 -1.63 -26.95
N SER A 49 8.04 -0.55 -26.34
CA SER A 49 8.46 0.67 -27.07
C SER A 49 9.06 1.74 -26.13
N PRO A 50 9.97 2.60 -26.62
CA PRO A 50 10.75 3.58 -25.86
C PRO A 50 9.93 4.80 -25.43
N VAL A 51 8.60 4.68 -25.36
CA VAL A 51 7.76 5.70 -24.74
C VAL A 51 7.81 5.40 -23.24
N HIS A 52 8.95 5.75 -22.65
CA HIS A 52 8.96 6.19 -21.28
C HIS A 52 7.76 7.13 -21.12
N ILE A 53 6.95 6.92 -20.09
CA ILE A 53 6.29 8.08 -19.50
C ILE A 53 7.47 8.97 -19.06
N ASP A 54 7.87 9.89 -19.94
CA ASP A 54 9.01 10.79 -19.84
C ASP A 54 8.80 11.86 -18.76
N VAL A 55 7.87 11.60 -17.83
CA VAL A 55 7.63 12.40 -16.63
C VAL A 55 8.90 12.53 -15.79
N ALA A 56 9.87 11.60 -15.89
CA ALA A 56 11.12 11.72 -15.12
C ALA A 56 12.29 12.41 -15.85
N ASN A 57 12.28 12.53 -17.17
CA ASN A 57 13.36 13.25 -17.86
C ASN A 57 13.10 14.77 -17.94
N GLN A 58 11.85 15.21 -17.73
CA GLN A 58 11.48 16.63 -17.75
C GLN A 58 11.18 17.22 -16.37
N VAL A 59 10.87 16.41 -15.36
CA VAL A 59 10.59 16.93 -14.02
C VAL A 59 11.89 17.10 -13.23
N ASN A 60 12.27 18.36 -13.03
CA ASN A 60 13.31 18.76 -12.10
C ASN A 60 13.11 18.03 -10.75
N PRO A 61 14.10 17.28 -10.23
CA PRO A 61 13.97 16.54 -8.97
C PRO A 61 13.54 17.39 -7.76
N PHE A 62 13.75 18.70 -7.81
CA PHE A 62 13.29 19.65 -6.79
C PHE A 62 11.78 19.96 -6.86
N ALA A 63 11.13 19.77 -8.02
CA ALA A 63 9.68 19.95 -8.21
C ALA A 63 8.84 18.72 -7.77
N VAL A 64 9.51 17.62 -7.39
CA VAL A 64 8.91 16.32 -7.00
C VAL A 64 8.50 16.25 -5.52
N HIS A 65 9.04 17.14 -4.69
CA HIS A 65 8.81 17.13 -3.24
C HIS A 65 7.34 17.38 -2.85
N GLU A 66 6.69 18.34 -3.52
CA GLU A 66 5.30 18.73 -3.28
C GLU A 66 4.29 17.62 -3.70
N PRO A 67 4.45 16.96 -4.87
CA PRO A 67 3.68 15.78 -5.23
C PRO A 67 3.70 14.63 -4.22
N LEU A 68 4.80 14.45 -3.47
CA LEU A 68 4.88 13.37 -2.48
C LEU A 68 4.08 13.69 -1.22
N TYR A 69 4.07 14.94 -0.75
CA TYR A 69 3.21 15.35 0.35
C TYR A 69 1.73 15.21 -0.02
N ASP A 70 1.38 15.59 -1.25
CA ASP A 70 0.02 15.39 -1.77
C ASP A 70 -0.35 13.90 -1.85
N LEU A 71 0.57 13.05 -2.28
CA LEU A 71 0.38 11.60 -2.25
C LEU A 71 0.17 11.09 -0.83
N ILE A 72 1.02 11.47 0.13
CA ILE A 72 0.90 11.07 1.54
C ILE A 72 -0.48 11.43 2.08
N LYS A 73 -0.92 12.67 1.83
CA LYS A 73 -2.24 13.16 2.26
C LYS A 73 -3.36 12.36 1.61
N LEU A 74 -3.28 12.11 0.31
CA LEU A 74 -4.28 11.37 -0.44
C LEU A 74 -4.39 9.91 0.03
N LEU A 75 -3.27 9.27 0.33
CA LEU A 75 -3.24 7.93 0.92
C LEU A 75 -3.87 7.93 2.32
N ALA A 76 -3.54 8.90 3.17
CA ALA A 76 -4.13 9.03 4.50
C ALA A 76 -5.65 9.23 4.43
N GLU A 77 -6.12 10.12 3.56
CA GLU A 77 -7.56 10.35 3.31
C GLU A 77 -8.26 9.08 2.86
N HIS A 78 -7.66 8.33 1.92
CA HIS A 78 -8.23 7.07 1.46
C HIS A 78 -8.30 6.01 2.58
N VAL A 79 -7.22 5.83 3.34
CA VAL A 79 -7.19 4.86 4.46
C VAL A 79 -8.22 5.22 5.54
N GLN A 80 -8.45 6.52 5.80
CA GLN A 80 -9.51 6.97 6.71
C GLN A 80 -10.92 6.67 6.17
N LEU A 81 -11.14 6.75 4.85
CA LEU A 81 -12.41 6.35 4.24
C LEU A 81 -12.63 4.84 4.36
N VAL A 82 -11.59 4.02 4.15
CA VAL A 82 -11.65 2.57 4.39
C VAL A 82 -12.00 2.29 5.85
N LEU A 83 -11.32 2.94 6.79
CA LEU A 83 -11.60 2.79 8.23
C LEU A 83 -13.06 3.07 8.55
N LYS A 84 -13.64 4.17 8.03
CA LYS A 84 -15.06 4.50 8.25
C LYS A 84 -16.00 3.42 7.71
N ARG A 85 -15.71 2.83 6.55
CA ARG A 85 -16.50 1.73 5.98
C ARG A 85 -16.41 0.45 6.81
N LEU A 86 -15.23 0.17 7.36
CA LEU A 86 -15.03 -0.99 8.24
C LEU A 86 -15.72 -0.80 9.59
N GLN A 87 -15.66 0.40 10.17
CA GLN A 87 -16.34 0.72 11.43
C GLN A 87 -17.87 0.69 11.33
N SER A 88 -18.44 0.77 10.13
CA SER A 88 -19.88 0.59 9.91
C SER A 88 -20.30 -0.86 9.68
N GLN A 89 -19.36 -1.82 9.68
CA GLN A 89 -19.69 -3.25 9.54
C GLN A 89 -20.12 -3.83 10.88
N ASP A 90 -21.00 -4.82 10.83
CA ASP A 90 -21.30 -5.66 12.00
C ASP A 90 -20.08 -6.51 12.39
N ASP A 91 -19.90 -6.75 13.69
CA ASP A 91 -18.77 -7.51 14.24
C ASP A 91 -18.58 -8.87 13.56
N SER A 92 -19.66 -9.54 13.14
CA SER A 92 -19.58 -10.85 12.49
C SER A 92 -19.07 -10.83 11.05
N LEU A 93 -19.09 -9.67 10.39
CA LEU A 93 -18.65 -9.47 9.01
C LEU A 93 -17.36 -8.65 8.91
N LEU A 94 -16.96 -8.02 10.01
CA LEU A 94 -15.82 -7.11 10.06
C LEU A 94 -14.51 -7.73 9.56
N LEU A 95 -14.18 -8.96 9.95
CA LEU A 95 -12.96 -9.62 9.46
C LEU A 95 -12.98 -9.82 7.93
N GLU A 96 -14.10 -10.30 7.38
CA GLU A 96 -14.21 -10.54 5.94
C GLU A 96 -14.09 -9.24 5.14
N ALA A 97 -14.76 -8.18 5.63
CA ALA A 97 -14.63 -6.85 5.07
C ALA A 97 -13.18 -6.32 5.17
N TYR A 98 -12.52 -6.51 6.31
CA TYR A 98 -11.12 -6.12 6.51
C TYR A 98 -10.19 -6.82 5.51
N LEU A 99 -10.29 -8.14 5.35
CA LEU A 99 -9.45 -8.92 4.44
C LEU A 99 -9.68 -8.50 2.97
N THR A 100 -10.92 -8.18 2.62
CA THR A 100 -11.27 -7.69 1.28
C THR A 100 -10.68 -6.31 1.01
N GLU A 101 -10.82 -5.37 1.94
CA GLU A 101 -10.23 -4.02 1.81
C GLU A 101 -8.70 -4.08 1.82
N TRP A 102 -8.10 -4.97 2.61
CA TRP A 102 -6.65 -5.21 2.63
C TRP A 102 -6.14 -5.69 1.26
N ASP A 103 -6.76 -6.70 0.65
CA ASP A 103 -6.36 -7.22 -0.66
C ASP A 103 -6.46 -6.14 -1.76
N GLN A 104 -7.54 -5.36 -1.74
CA GLN A 104 -7.72 -4.24 -2.65
C GLN A 104 -6.63 -3.18 -2.44
N TYR A 105 -6.32 -2.85 -1.19
CA TYR A 105 -5.31 -1.85 -0.85
C TYR A 105 -3.90 -2.30 -1.24
N VAL A 106 -3.52 -3.57 -1.02
CA VAL A 106 -2.24 -4.12 -1.47
C VAL A 106 -2.13 -4.10 -3.00
N THR A 107 -3.21 -4.43 -3.70
CA THR A 107 -3.26 -4.35 -5.16
C THR A 107 -3.05 -2.92 -5.64
N ALA A 108 -3.73 -1.94 -5.03
CA ALA A 108 -3.57 -0.53 -5.34
C ALA A 108 -2.14 -0.05 -5.06
N ALA A 109 -1.58 -0.40 -3.90
CA ALA A 109 -0.21 -0.05 -3.50
C ALA A 109 0.82 -0.54 -4.53
N ASN A 110 0.70 -1.79 -4.99
CA ASN A 110 1.58 -2.35 -6.03
C ASN A 110 1.48 -1.61 -7.36
N ARG A 111 0.28 -1.20 -7.75
CA ARG A 111 0.05 -0.46 -9.01
C ARG A 111 0.61 0.94 -8.93
N ILE A 112 0.35 1.65 -7.83
CA ILE A 112 0.84 3.02 -7.60
C ILE A 112 2.36 3.03 -7.46
N ASP A 113 2.95 2.06 -6.77
CA ASP A 113 4.41 1.92 -6.67
C ASP A 113 5.08 1.73 -8.04
N ARG A 114 4.48 0.91 -8.91
CA ARG A 114 4.94 0.75 -10.30
C ARG A 114 4.81 2.05 -11.11
N LEU A 115 3.70 2.76 -10.96
CA LEU A 115 3.43 4.03 -11.63
C LEU A 115 4.44 5.12 -11.19
N LEU A 116 4.82 5.10 -9.91
CA LEU A 116 5.73 6.08 -9.30
C LEU A 116 7.16 5.54 -9.10
N ASN A 117 7.55 4.49 -9.82
CA ASN A 117 8.87 3.84 -9.67
C ASN A 117 10.03 4.81 -9.91
N LEU A 118 9.86 5.78 -10.82
CA LEU A 118 10.88 6.80 -11.07
C LEU A 118 11.13 7.69 -9.84
N ILE A 119 10.08 8.01 -9.07
CA ILE A 119 10.21 8.75 -7.81
C ILE A 119 10.99 7.90 -6.81
N ASN A 120 10.68 6.60 -6.70
CA ASN A 120 11.43 5.67 -5.86
C ASN A 120 12.93 5.67 -6.21
N ARG A 121 13.26 5.51 -7.49
CA ARG A 121 14.66 5.37 -7.96
C ARG A 121 15.50 6.63 -7.81
N HIS A 122 14.93 7.80 -8.07
CA HIS A 122 15.73 9.03 -8.22
C HIS A 122 15.58 10.00 -7.07
N TRP A 123 14.42 10.05 -6.43
CA TRP A 123 14.15 10.95 -5.32
C TRP A 123 14.22 10.19 -3.99
N VAL A 124 13.41 9.16 -3.78
CA VAL A 124 13.35 8.43 -2.49
C VAL A 124 14.71 7.85 -2.13
N GLN A 125 15.38 7.18 -3.07
CA GLN A 125 16.71 6.62 -2.83
C GLN A 125 17.73 7.70 -2.45
N ARG A 126 17.72 8.87 -3.13
CA ARG A 126 18.62 9.97 -2.80
C ARG A 126 18.40 10.47 -1.37
N GLU A 127 17.16 10.67 -0.98
CA GLU A 127 16.82 11.17 0.36
C GLU A 127 17.22 10.16 1.45
N ILE A 128 17.08 8.86 1.17
CA ILE A 128 17.57 7.77 2.02
C ILE A 128 19.10 7.80 2.12
N ASP A 129 19.81 7.97 1.01
CA ASP A 129 21.28 8.05 0.96
C ASP A 129 21.82 9.28 1.71
N GLU A 130 21.05 10.38 1.71
CA GLU A 130 21.28 11.59 2.51
C GLU A 130 20.97 11.40 4.00
N GLY A 131 20.39 10.26 4.39
CA GLY A 131 20.07 9.93 5.77
C GLY A 131 18.84 10.64 6.32
N LYS A 132 17.94 11.14 5.45
CA LYS A 132 16.73 11.82 5.92
C LYS A 132 15.82 10.84 6.68
N PRO A 133 15.34 11.23 7.87
CA PRO A 133 14.39 10.42 8.61
C PRO A 133 13.06 10.33 7.84
N ASP A 134 12.30 9.26 8.11
CA ASP A 134 10.90 9.13 7.70
C ASP A 134 10.61 9.15 6.19
N VAL A 135 11.61 8.83 5.37
CA VAL A 135 11.44 8.64 3.92
C VAL A 135 11.25 7.14 3.60
N TYR A 136 10.11 6.84 2.96
CA TYR A 136 9.70 5.50 2.60
C TYR A 136 9.55 5.35 1.09
N HIS A 137 9.89 4.17 0.56
CA HIS A 137 9.46 3.78 -0.78
C HIS A 137 7.94 3.82 -0.85
N ILE A 138 7.37 4.12 -2.03
CA ILE A 138 5.93 4.32 -2.20
C ILE A 138 5.13 3.11 -1.68
N ARG A 139 5.52 1.88 -2.00
CA ARG A 139 4.87 0.68 -1.45
C ARG A 139 4.94 0.63 0.09
N THR A 140 6.11 0.84 0.69
CA THR A 140 6.27 0.84 2.15
C THR A 140 5.46 1.97 2.80
N LEU A 141 5.37 3.14 2.17
CA LEU A 141 4.57 4.26 2.64
C LEU A 141 3.09 3.87 2.78
N HIS A 142 2.52 3.12 1.83
CA HIS A 142 1.14 2.63 1.96
C HIS A 142 0.95 1.80 3.23
N PHE A 143 1.91 0.93 3.56
CA PHE A 143 1.84 0.09 4.74
C PHE A 143 2.02 0.86 6.05
N VAL A 144 2.88 1.89 6.05
CA VAL A 144 2.98 2.83 7.18
C VAL A 144 1.65 3.55 7.41
N GLN A 145 0.99 3.99 6.34
CA GLN A 145 -0.32 4.65 6.40
C GLN A 145 -1.41 3.70 6.91
N TRP A 146 -1.48 2.48 6.38
CA TRP A 146 -2.41 1.44 6.83
C TRP A 146 -2.25 1.14 8.31
N ARG A 147 -1.00 0.91 8.77
CA ARG A 147 -0.67 0.67 10.17
C ARG A 147 -1.13 1.82 11.06
N SER A 148 -0.78 3.05 10.68
CA SER A 148 -0.93 4.23 11.54
C SER A 148 -2.37 4.73 11.63
N TYR A 149 -3.12 4.72 10.53
CA TYR A 149 -4.45 5.32 10.48
C TYR A 149 -5.59 4.32 10.60
N LEU A 150 -5.41 3.07 10.13
CA LEU A 150 -6.47 2.06 10.15
C LEU A 150 -6.21 1.01 11.22
N TRP A 151 -5.09 0.29 11.15
CA TRP A 151 -4.82 -0.84 12.04
C TRP A 151 -4.77 -0.40 13.51
N ALA A 152 -4.07 0.69 13.83
CA ALA A 152 -3.98 1.23 15.17
C ALA A 152 -5.36 1.53 15.81
N THR A 153 -6.38 1.79 14.99
CA THR A 153 -7.73 2.12 15.45
C THR A 153 -8.65 0.89 15.55
N ILE A 154 -8.57 -0.03 14.58
CA ILE A 154 -9.58 -1.10 14.42
C ILE A 154 -9.08 -2.51 14.79
N SER A 155 -7.79 -2.68 15.07
CA SER A 155 -7.17 -4.00 15.30
C SER A 155 -7.92 -4.85 16.32
N VAL A 156 -8.29 -4.27 17.47
CA VAL A 156 -9.01 -4.98 18.54
C VAL A 156 -10.31 -5.60 18.01
N ALA A 157 -11.14 -4.82 17.31
CA ALA A 157 -12.42 -5.28 16.77
C ALA A 157 -12.23 -6.33 15.65
N VAL A 158 -11.21 -6.16 14.80
CA VAL A 158 -10.89 -7.16 13.76
C VAL A 158 -10.42 -8.48 14.38
N ILE A 159 -9.61 -8.43 15.44
CA ILE A 159 -9.14 -9.61 16.17
C ILE A 159 -10.32 -10.30 16.88
N ASP A 160 -11.22 -9.55 17.51
CA ASP A 160 -12.42 -10.09 18.15
C ASP A 160 -13.32 -10.80 17.12
N SER A 161 -13.56 -10.14 15.98
CA SER A 161 -14.29 -10.70 14.84
C SER A 161 -13.66 -12.01 14.36
N ALA A 162 -12.32 -12.05 14.23
CA ALA A 162 -11.59 -13.23 13.82
C ALA A 162 -11.74 -14.41 14.81
N GLN A 163 -11.67 -14.14 16.11
CA GLN A 163 -11.88 -15.16 17.14
C GLN A 163 -13.28 -15.76 17.05
N LEU A 164 -14.32 -14.91 16.93
CA LEU A 164 -15.70 -15.36 16.78
C LEU A 164 -15.89 -16.24 15.53
N VAL A 165 -15.24 -15.91 14.42
CA VAL A 165 -15.34 -16.73 13.20
C VAL A 165 -14.57 -18.05 13.35
N MET A 166 -13.44 -18.06 14.03
CA MET A 166 -12.66 -19.29 14.28
C MET A 166 -13.36 -20.28 15.22
N GLU A 167 -14.17 -19.80 16.16
CA GLU A 167 -14.95 -20.63 17.10
C GLU A 167 -16.14 -21.32 16.43
N LYS A 168 -16.74 -20.71 15.39
CA LYS A 168 -17.94 -21.22 14.70
C LYS A 168 -17.76 -22.54 13.94
N SER A 169 -16.54 -23.08 13.84
CA SER A 169 -16.23 -24.45 13.37
C SER A 169 -16.94 -24.87 12.07
N ASN A 170 -17.10 -23.93 11.12
CA ASN A 170 -17.74 -24.15 9.82
C ASN A 170 -16.74 -23.94 8.67
N GLU A 171 -17.17 -24.18 7.43
CA GLU A 171 -16.30 -24.02 6.24
C GLU A 171 -15.69 -22.61 6.13
N ASN A 172 -16.41 -21.57 6.56
CA ASN A 172 -15.91 -20.19 6.55
C ASN A 172 -14.75 -20.01 7.55
N GLY A 173 -14.89 -20.56 8.76
CA GLY A 173 -13.82 -20.56 9.76
C GLY A 173 -12.57 -21.36 9.33
N ALA A 174 -12.72 -22.40 8.50
CA ALA A 174 -11.59 -23.12 7.91
C ALA A 174 -10.82 -22.26 6.90
N LYS A 175 -11.53 -21.64 5.94
CA LYS A 175 -10.93 -20.74 4.93
C LYS A 175 -10.18 -19.58 5.57
N ILE A 176 -10.77 -18.94 6.58
CA ILE A 176 -10.14 -17.83 7.30
C ILE A 176 -8.86 -18.27 8.01
N ARG A 177 -8.86 -19.46 8.61
CA ARG A 177 -7.66 -20.02 9.24
C ARG A 177 -6.54 -20.24 8.23
N ASP A 178 -6.86 -20.67 7.02
CA ASP A 178 -5.88 -20.85 5.95
C ASP A 178 -5.32 -19.50 5.46
N VAL A 179 -6.15 -18.46 5.36
CA VAL A 179 -5.70 -17.08 5.06
C VAL A 179 -4.76 -16.55 6.15
N LEU A 180 -5.16 -16.67 7.42
CA LEU A 180 -4.34 -16.24 8.55
C LEU A 180 -3.00 -16.99 8.60
N LYS A 181 -3.01 -18.31 8.37
CA LYS A 181 -1.78 -19.11 8.25
C LYS A 181 -0.92 -18.64 7.08
N GLY A 182 -1.52 -18.33 5.94
CA GLY A 182 -0.81 -17.77 4.80
C GLY A 182 -0.08 -16.49 5.17
N PHE A 183 -0.73 -15.58 5.90
CA PHE A 183 -0.08 -14.35 6.35
C PHE A 183 1.03 -14.59 7.38
N ALA A 184 0.84 -15.51 8.34
CA ALA A 184 1.86 -15.88 9.32
C ALA A 184 3.09 -16.56 8.68
N SER A 185 2.87 -17.46 7.72
CA SER A 185 3.93 -18.20 7.02
C SER A 185 4.88 -17.32 6.20
N LEU A 186 4.50 -16.06 5.95
CA LEU A 186 5.37 -15.09 5.29
C LEU A 186 6.53 -14.62 6.20
N GLN A 187 6.48 -14.91 7.52
CA GLN A 187 7.45 -14.38 8.49
C GLN A 187 7.83 -15.28 9.66
N ILE A 188 6.97 -16.21 10.06
CA ILE A 188 7.14 -16.87 11.34
C ILE A 188 7.56 -18.31 11.05
N ASP A 189 8.77 -18.66 11.49
CA ASP A 189 9.19 -20.06 11.55
C ASP A 189 8.18 -20.79 12.44
N ASP A 190 7.63 -21.93 12.00
CA ASP A 190 6.48 -22.61 12.65
C ASP A 190 6.71 -22.88 14.16
N SER A 191 7.98 -22.87 14.58
CA SER A 191 8.48 -23.03 15.94
C SER A 191 8.47 -21.77 16.82
N ALA A 192 8.33 -20.58 16.24
CA ALA A 192 8.31 -19.30 16.96
C ALA A 192 6.90 -18.85 17.42
N LEU A 193 5.84 -19.52 16.95
CA LEU A 193 4.43 -19.24 17.30
C LEU A 193 4.06 -19.72 18.72
N THR A 194 4.72 -19.16 19.74
CA THR A 194 4.46 -19.45 21.16
C THR A 194 3.58 -18.36 21.78
N GLY A 195 2.25 -18.52 21.66
CA GLY A 195 1.28 -17.54 22.15
C GLY A 195 -0.14 -18.08 22.17
N ASP A 196 -1.05 -17.38 22.88
CA ASP A 196 -2.48 -17.69 22.87
C ASP A 196 -3.10 -17.43 21.47
N THR A 197 -4.30 -17.96 21.22
CA THR A 197 -4.97 -17.84 19.91
C THR A 197 -5.14 -16.38 19.47
N ARG A 198 -5.36 -15.45 20.41
CA ARG A 198 -5.54 -14.04 20.11
C ARG A 198 -4.26 -13.40 19.58
N THR A 199 -3.15 -13.65 20.26
CA THR A 199 -1.82 -13.17 19.89
C THR A 199 -1.45 -13.66 18.49
N ARG A 200 -1.71 -14.93 18.21
CA ARG A 200 -1.46 -15.53 16.88
C ARG A 200 -2.24 -14.86 15.76
N ILE A 201 -3.52 -14.55 16.00
CA ILE A 201 -4.35 -13.83 15.02
C ILE A 201 -3.77 -12.44 14.77
N GLN A 202 -3.41 -11.72 15.84
CA GLN A 202 -2.81 -10.40 15.73
C GLN A 202 -1.53 -10.44 14.91
N GLU A 203 -0.56 -11.29 15.28
CA GLU A 203 0.72 -11.44 14.57
C GLU A 203 0.50 -11.80 13.09
N SER A 204 -0.44 -12.71 12.81
CA SER A 204 -0.79 -13.09 11.43
C SER A 204 -1.32 -11.90 10.63
N LEU A 205 -2.21 -11.10 11.20
CA LEU A 205 -2.80 -9.95 10.50
C LEU A 205 -1.82 -8.78 10.36
N GLU A 206 -0.87 -8.64 11.29
CA GLU A 206 0.15 -7.59 11.29
C GLU A 206 1.30 -7.89 10.33
N ALA A 207 1.67 -9.16 10.20
CA ALA A 207 2.82 -9.60 9.42
C ALA A 207 2.90 -8.90 8.04
N PRO A 208 1.90 -8.99 7.15
CA PRO A 208 2.04 -8.50 5.78
C PRO A 208 2.53 -7.06 5.60
N PHE A 209 2.20 -6.15 6.52
CA PHE A 209 2.71 -4.77 6.50
C PHE A 209 3.94 -4.57 7.38
N LEU A 210 4.05 -5.26 8.53
CA LEU A 210 5.19 -5.09 9.42
C LEU A 210 6.51 -5.55 8.80
N SER A 211 6.55 -6.68 8.08
CA SER A 211 7.82 -7.13 7.45
C SER A 211 8.36 -6.10 6.49
N GLU A 212 7.50 -5.51 5.68
CA GLU A 212 7.93 -4.58 4.65
C GLU A 212 8.50 -3.31 5.29
N ILE A 213 7.83 -2.80 6.32
CA ILE A 213 8.29 -1.63 7.08
C ILE A 213 9.65 -1.95 7.72
N GLU A 214 9.78 -3.08 8.40
CA GLU A 214 11.02 -3.48 9.05
C GLU A 214 12.16 -3.77 8.08
N ALA A 215 11.87 -4.38 6.92
CA ALA A 215 12.86 -4.63 5.88
C ALA A 215 13.38 -3.32 5.29
N HIS A 216 12.50 -2.35 5.07
CA HIS A 216 12.88 -1.01 4.63
C HIS A 216 13.76 -0.31 5.66
N GLU A 217 13.37 -0.32 6.94
CA GLU A 217 14.14 0.28 8.02
C GLU A 217 15.53 -0.37 8.17
N ARG A 218 15.62 -1.70 8.10
CA ARG A 218 16.89 -2.44 8.10
C ARG A 218 17.78 -2.06 6.92
N SER A 219 17.21 -1.99 5.71
CA SER A 219 17.93 -1.58 4.51
C SER A 219 18.51 -0.17 4.66
N ARG A 220 17.70 0.77 5.13
CA ARG A 220 18.11 2.15 5.39
C ARG A 220 19.25 2.24 6.41
N GLN A 221 19.15 1.53 7.53
CA GLN A 221 20.19 1.49 8.56
C GLN A 221 21.52 0.96 8.00
N ASN A 222 21.48 -0.07 7.13
CA ASN A 222 22.68 -0.61 6.50
C ASN A 222 23.35 0.39 5.55
N ILE A 223 22.57 1.15 4.77
CA ILE A 223 23.09 2.20 3.87
C ILE A 223 23.80 3.29 4.69
N ILE A 224 23.18 3.76 5.76
CA ILE A 224 23.76 4.80 6.65
C ILE A 224 25.03 4.27 7.32
N ALA A 225 25.01 3.04 7.84
CA ALA A 225 26.16 2.42 8.50
C ALA A 225 27.35 2.21 7.55
N ALA A 226 27.11 1.90 6.28
CA ALA A 226 28.15 1.74 5.27
C ALA A 226 28.89 3.06 4.96
N ARG A 227 28.23 4.21 5.14
CA ARG A 227 28.81 5.55 4.92
C ARG A 227 29.71 6.02 6.06
N LEU A 228 29.53 5.46 7.25
CA LEU A 228 30.29 5.80 8.46
C LEU A 228 31.56 4.94 8.64
N ARG A 229 31.82 4.01 7.72
CA ARG A 229 33.03 3.17 7.67
C ARG A 229 34.03 3.73 6.67
#